data_AF-A0A7H8HZR9-F1
#
_entry.id   AF-A0A7H8HZR9-F1
#
_cell.length_a   1.000
_cell.length_b   1.000
_cell.length_c   1.000
_cell.angle_alpha   90.00
_cell.angle_beta   90.00
_cell.angle_gamma   90.00
#
_symmetry.space_group_name_H-M   'P 1'
#
loop_
_entity.id
_entity.type
_entity.pdbx_description
1 polymer ?
#
loop_
_entity_poly.entity_id
_entity_poly.type
_entity_poly.pdbx_seq_one_letter_code
_entity_poly.pdbx_strand_id
1 'polypeptide(L)' 'MLNNVKWGAAVALILGFFVGLIVWVGGRWVDHHRAGKVGVVMMLCAVAGAILYGIGWSLINSFAGG' A
#
# COMPACT_ATOMS: atom_id res chain seq x y z
N MET A 1 10.08 -15.73 -13.04
CA MET A 1 10.28 -15.11 -11.71
C MET A 1 9.84 -13.65 -11.65
N LEU A 2 10.35 -12.76 -12.53
CA LEU A 2 9.99 -11.33 -12.51
C LEU A 2 8.48 -11.05 -12.56
N ASN A 3 7.73 -11.81 -13.35
CA ASN A 3 6.27 -11.65 -13.46
C ASN A 3 5.55 -11.97 -12.14
N ASN A 4 5.98 -13.03 -11.45
CA ASN A 4 5.39 -13.44 -10.17
C ASN A 4 5.70 -12.41 -9.07
N VAL A 5 6.89 -11.79 -9.11
CA VAL A 5 7.27 -10.73 -8.16
C VAL A 5 6.44 -9.47 -8.39
N LYS A 6 6.26 -9.05 -9.65
CA LYS A 6 5.38 -7.92 -10.01
C LYS A 6 3.94 -8.17 -9.55
N TRP A 7 3.43 -9.37 -9.83
CA TRP A 7 2.08 -9.74 -9.41
C TRP A 7 1.93 -9.78 -7.88
N GLY A 8 2.89 -10.39 -7.18
CA GLY A 8 2.89 -10.46 -5.72
C GLY A 8 2.96 -9.08 -5.05
N ALA A 9 3.75 -8.17 -5.60
CA ALA A 9 3.82 -6.78 -5.13
C ALA A 9 2.47 -6.07 -5.28
N ALA A 10 1.79 -6.21 -6.42
CA ALA A 10 0.48 -5.61 -6.64
C ALA A 10 -0.57 -6.16 -5.65
N VAL A 11 -0.60 -7.47 -5.45
CA VAL A 11 -1.51 -8.12 -4.49
C VAL A 11 -1.23 -7.68 -3.06
N ALA A 12 0.04 -7.58 -2.65
CA ALA A 12 0.43 -7.13 -1.32
C ALA A 12 -0.05 -5.70 -1.03
N LEU A 13 0.01 -4.80 -2.02
CA LEU A 13 -0.47 -3.42 -1.88
C LEU A 13 -2.00 -3.37 -1.73
N ILE A 14 -2.73 -4.16 -2.50
CA ILE A 14 -4.20 -4.29 -2.37
C ILE A 14 -4.57 -4.83 -0.99
N LEU A 15 -3.93 -5.92 -0.56
CA LEU A 15 -4.17 -6.50 0.76
C LEU A 15 -3.81 -5.53 1.88
N GLY A 16 -2.70 -4.80 1.77
CA GLY A 16 -2.29 -3.79 2.74
C GLY A 16 -3.35 -2.71 2.95
N PHE A 17 -4.02 -2.27 1.88
CA PHE A 17 -5.11 -1.32 1.97
C PHE A 17 -6.33 -1.90 2.70
N PHE A 18 -6.82 -3.07 2.28
CA PHE A 18 -8.03 -3.67 2.88
C PHE A 18 -7.81 -4.15 4.31
N VAL A 19 -6.62 -4.67 4.65
CA VAL A 19 -6.26 -4.98 6.03
C VAL A 19 -6.20 -3.70 6.86
N GLY A 20 -5.64 -2.61 6.32
CA GLY A 20 -5.67 -1.30 6.95
C GLY A 20 -7.09 -0.81 7.24
N LEU A 21 -8.03 -1.02 6.31
CA LEU A 21 -9.45 -0.71 6.50
C LEU A 21 -10.06 -1.53 7.65
N ILE A 22 -9.79 -2.84 7.70
CA ILE A 22 -10.26 -3.70 8.79
C ILE A 22 -9.70 -3.22 10.13
N VAL A 23 -8.40 -2.91 10.21
CA VAL A 23 -7.76 -2.38 11.43
C VAL A 23 -8.35 -1.02 11.81
N TRP A 24 -8.69 -0.19 10.85
CA TRP A 24 -9.31 1.11 11.09
C TRP A 24 -10.73 0.98 11.67
N VAL A 25 -11.57 0.15 11.05
CA VAL A 25 -12.94 -0.13 11.54
C VAL A 25 -12.88 -0.78 12.91
N GLY A 26 -12.11 -1.88 13.03
CA GLY A 26 -11.95 -2.62 14.28
C GLY A 26 -11.36 -1.76 15.39
N GLY A 27 -10.39 -0.91 15.08
CA GLY A 27 -9.84 0.06 16.02
C GLY A 27 -10.91 1.01 16.53
N ARG A 28 -11.75 1.59 15.68
CA ARG A 28 -12.83 2.47 16.18
C ARG A 28 -13.95 1.75 16.93
N TRP A 29 -14.16 0.47 16.63
CA TRP A 29 -15.15 -0.36 17.31
C TRP A 29 -14.68 -0.76 18.70
N VAL A 30 -13.48 -1.33 18.82
CA VAL A 30 -13.02 -2.01 20.04
C VAL A 30 -12.11 -1.12 20.89
N ASP A 31 -11.37 -0.18 20.28
CA ASP A 31 -10.29 0.53 21.00
C ASP A 31 -9.99 1.95 20.49
N HIS A 32 -10.48 2.94 21.25
CA HIS A 32 -10.07 4.35 21.29
C HIS A 32 -9.06 4.80 20.22
N HIS A 33 -9.55 5.48 19.16
CA HIS A 33 -8.91 6.37 18.17
C HIS A 33 -7.46 6.07 17.66
N ARG A 34 -6.52 5.68 18.52
CA ARG A 34 -5.14 5.22 18.28
C ARG A 34 -5.06 4.03 17.33
N ALA A 35 -5.80 2.94 17.57
CA ALA A 35 -5.80 1.78 16.66
C ALA A 35 -6.41 2.15 15.29
N GLY A 36 -7.44 3.01 15.30
CA GLY A 36 -7.97 3.64 14.09
C GLY A 36 -6.90 4.39 13.30
N LYS A 37 -6.03 5.17 13.95
CA LYS A 37 -4.92 5.88 13.28
C LYS A 37 -3.93 4.91 12.61
N VAL A 38 -3.63 3.76 13.21
CA VAL A 38 -2.75 2.76 12.60
C VAL A 38 -3.35 2.24 11.29
N GLY A 39 -4.66 1.93 11.28
CA GLY A 39 -5.34 1.52 10.05
C GLY A 39 -5.30 2.59 8.95
N VAL A 40 -5.42 3.87 9.30
CA VAL A 40 -5.22 4.98 8.34
C VAL A 40 -3.81 4.97 7.77
N VAL A 41 -2.78 4.85 8.61
CA VAL A 41 -1.38 4.82 8.15
C VAL A 41 -1.15 3.65 7.19
N MET A 42 -1.67 2.46 7.49
CA MET A 42 -1.57 1.29 6.61
C MET A 42 -2.19 1.56 5.23
N MET A 43 -3.40 2.15 5.18
CA MET A 43 -4.06 2.52 3.94
C MET A 43 -3.25 3.56 3.14
N LEU A 44 -2.72 4.60 3.81
CA LEU A 44 -1.89 5.62 3.16
C LEU A 44 -0.59 5.03 2.60
N CYS A 45 0.09 4.17 3.36
CA CYS A 45 1.29 3.49 2.88
C CYS A 45 1.00 2.57 1.68
N ALA A 46 -0.14 1.85 1.69
CA ALA A 46 -0.54 1.03 0.57
C ALA A 46 -0.84 1.86 -0.69
N VAL A 47 -1.55 2.98 -0.56
CA VAL A 47 -1.85 3.89 -1.69
C VAL A 47 -0.58 4.53 -2.22
N ALA A 48 0.27 5.10 -1.35
CA ALA A 48 1.54 5.69 -1.77
C ALA A 48 2.43 4.64 -2.43
N GLY A 49 2.49 3.42 -1.87
CA GLY A 49 3.18 2.28 -2.44
C GLY A 49 2.64 1.88 -3.82
N ALA A 50 1.33 1.90 -4.03
CA ALA A 50 0.69 1.63 -5.33
C ALA A 50 1.01 2.68 -6.38
N ILE A 51 1.02 3.96 -5.99
CA ILE A 51 1.45 5.05 -6.87
C ILE A 51 2.91 4.84 -7.28
N LEU A 52 3.82 4.68 -6.30
CA LEU A 52 5.24 4.45 -6.56
C LEU A 52 5.49 3.18 -7.38
N TYR A 53 4.72 2.11 -7.16
CA TYR A 53 4.79 0.88 -7.94
C TYR A 53 4.36 1.11 -9.40
N GLY A 54 3.32 1.91 -9.63
CA GLY A 54 2.82 2.24 -10.97
C GLY A 54 3.73 3.17 -11.76
N ILE A 55 4.32 4.19 -11.12
CA ILE A 55 5.13 5.21 -11.81
C ILE A 55 6.65 4.95 -11.71
N GLY A 56 7.08 4.12 -10.77
CA GLY A 56 8.49 3.96 -10.42
C GLY A 56 9.34 3.45 -11.57
N TRP A 57 8.81 2.50 -12.35
CA TRP A 57 9.51 2.01 -13.54
C TRP A 57 9.71 3.11 -14.59
N SER A 58 8.66 3.91 -14.83
CA SER A 58 8.73 5.02 -15.77
C SER A 58 9.71 6.10 -15.31
N LEU A 59 9.67 6.48 -14.03
CA LEU A 59 10.60 7.45 -13.44
C LEU A 59 12.05 6.99 -13.56
N ILE A 60 12.35 5.75 -13.18
CA ILE A 60 13.72 5.21 -13.26
C ILE A 60 14.23 5.26 -14.71
N ASN A 61 13.41 4.85 -15.67
CA ASN A 61 13.81 4.90 -17.10
C ASN A 61 14.01 6.33 -17.60
N SER A 62 13.17 7.28 -17.18
CA SER A 62 13.33 8.69 -17.56
C SER A 62 14.62 9.31 -17.01
N PHE A 63 15.03 8.96 -15.77
CA PHE A 63 16.29 9.43 -15.21
C PHE A 63 17.52 8.68 -15.72
N ALA A 64 17.37 7.41 -16.10
CA ALA A 64 18.46 6.58 -16.63
C ALA A 64 18.87 6.93 -18.07
N GLY A 65 18.25 7.95 -18.70
CA GLY A 65 18.62 8.43 -20.03
C GLY A 65 18.04 7.59 -21.16
N GLY A 66 16.73 7.31 -21.10
CA GLY A 66 15.98 6.76 -22.25
C GLY A 66 16.25 7.52 -23.55
#